data_AF-A0A4Y9Q8X0-F1
#
_entry.id   AF-A0A4Y9Q8X0-F1
#
_cell.length_a   1.000
_cell.length_b   1.000
_cell.length_c   1.000
_cell.angle_alpha   90.00
_cell.angle_beta   90.00
_cell.angle_gamma   90.00
#
_symmetry.space_group_name_H-M   'P 1'
#
loop_
_entity.id
_entity.type
_entity.pdbx_description
1 polymer ?
#
loop_
_entity_poly.entity_id
_entity_poly.type
_entity_poly.pdbx_seq_one_letter_code
_entity_poly.pdbx_strand_id
1 'polypeptide(L)'
;MRIRVRRVGGIAGNIALAAELDTAQLPASDATRLEGALEALPWGAPAGVPPHPDAFRYEVDLPDEPGRGTAVLEESDVGGDMDLLRTHLQSDGVIESRRRPG
;
A
#
# COMPACT_ATOMS: atom_id res chain seq x y z
N MET A 1 -0.12 -14.77 -3.21
CA MET A 1 0.06 -13.57 -4.05
C MET A 1 0.80 -12.56 -3.22
N ARG A 2 1.91 -12.01 -3.71
CA ARG A 2 2.71 -11.03 -2.98
C ARG A 2 2.19 -9.63 -3.25
N ILE A 3 2.06 -8.87 -2.17
CA ILE A 3 1.57 -7.51 -2.14
C ILE A 3 2.64 -6.68 -1.46
N ARG A 4 3.05 -5.61 -2.12
CA ARG A 4 3.90 -4.60 -1.51
C ARG A 4 3.05 -3.36 -1.25
N VAL A 5 3.13 -2.85 -0.04
CA VAL A 5 2.45 -1.61 0.37
C VAL A 5 3.48 -0.63 0.92
N ARG A 6 3.39 0.63 0.49
CA ARG A 6 4.28 1.71 0.91
C ARG A 6 3.45 2.89 1.37
N ARG A 7 3.61 3.32 2.63
CA ARG A 7 3.05 4.59 3.11
C ARG A 7 4.06 5.70 2.88
N VAL A 8 3.66 6.69 2.08
CA VAL A 8 4.45 7.85 1.70
C VAL A 8 3.72 9.12 2.12
N GLY A 9 4.42 10.10 2.69
CA GLY A 9 3.84 11.36 3.14
C GLY A 9 3.96 11.59 4.65
N GLY A 10 3.18 12.53 5.17
CA GLY A 10 3.38 13.09 6.51
C GLY A 10 4.45 14.19 6.56
N ILE A 11 4.61 14.81 7.74
CA ILE A 11 5.53 15.95 7.99
C ILE A 11 6.99 15.63 7.60
N ALA A 12 7.35 14.35 7.55
CA ALA A 12 8.67 13.84 7.21
C ALA A 12 8.76 13.26 5.79
N GLY A 13 8.12 13.88 4.78
CA GLY A 13 7.86 13.40 3.40
C GLY A 13 9.01 12.79 2.56
N ASN A 14 10.18 12.53 3.13
CA ASN A 14 11.27 11.72 2.60
C ASN A 14 11.31 10.27 3.14
N ILE A 15 10.54 9.96 4.19
CA ILE A 15 10.50 8.63 4.81
C ILE A 15 9.26 7.89 4.31
N ALA A 16 9.47 6.79 3.60
CA ALA A 16 8.43 5.85 3.27
C ALA A 16 8.51 4.67 4.26
N LEU A 17 7.37 4.20 4.75
CA LEU A 17 7.29 2.91 5.43
C LEU A 17 6.86 1.90 4.38
N ALA A 18 7.54 0.76 4.26
CA ALA A 18 7.18 -0.26 3.30
C ALA A 18 7.06 -1.62 3.97
N ALA A 19 6.09 -2.41 3.55
CA ALA A 19 5.92 -3.80 3.98
C ALA A 19 5.56 -4.66 2.77
N GLU A 20 5.96 -5.92 2.84
CA GLU A 20 5.57 -6.94 1.88
C GLU A 20 4.77 -8.01 2.62
N LEU A 21 3.68 -8.44 2.01
CA LEU A 21 2.76 -9.44 2.54
C LEU A 21 2.49 -10.47 1.47
N ASP A 22 2.60 -11.76 1.82
CA ASP A 22 2.15 -12.84 0.95
C ASP A 22 0.79 -13.37 1.43
N THR A 23 -0.23 -13.33 0.56
CA THR A 23 -1.56 -13.87 0.88
C THR A 23 -1.52 -15.36 1.20
N ALA A 24 -0.50 -16.10 0.76
CA ALA A 24 -0.31 -17.51 1.10
C ALA A 24 0.04 -17.73 2.59
N GLN A 25 0.49 -16.69 3.30
CA GLN A 25 0.81 -16.75 4.73
C GLN A 25 -0.38 -16.32 5.62
N LEU A 26 -1.48 -15.85 5.01
CA LEU A 26 -2.68 -15.43 5.72
C LEU A 26 -3.67 -16.59 5.86
N PRO A 27 -4.59 -16.53 6.84
CA PRO A 27 -5.76 -17.38 6.87
C PRO A 27 -6.56 -17.26 5.56
N ALA A 28 -7.12 -18.37 5.06
CA ALA A 28 -7.81 -18.39 3.77
C ALA A 28 -8.92 -17.33 3.65
N SER A 29 -9.68 -17.09 4.71
CA SER A 29 -10.73 -16.06 4.74
C SER A 29 -10.18 -14.64 4.58
N ASP A 30 -9.03 -14.35 5.20
CA ASP A 30 -8.37 -13.05 5.12
C ASP A 30 -7.71 -12.85 3.77
N ALA A 31 -7.08 -13.90 3.23
CA ALA A 31 -6.53 -13.92 1.89
C ALA A 31 -7.60 -13.59 0.84
N THR A 32 -8.74 -14.30 0.84
CA THR A 32 -9.83 -14.06 -0.12
C THR A 32 -10.42 -12.66 0.00
N ARG A 33 -10.62 -12.17 1.22
CA ARG A 33 -11.09 -10.80 1.46
C ARG A 33 -10.13 -9.76 0.90
N LEU A 34 -8.84 -9.93 1.20
CA LEU A 34 -7.79 -9.01 0.78
C LEU A 34 -7.63 -9.03 -0.74
N GLU A 35 -7.65 -10.20 -1.36
CA GLU A 35 -7.60 -10.38 -2.81
C GLU A 35 -8.78 -9.71 -3.50
N GLY A 36 -10.00 -9.88 -2.99
CA GLY A 36 -11.18 -9.20 -3.52
C GLY A 36 -11.11 -7.67 -3.42
N ALA A 37 -10.57 -7.14 -2.32
CA ALA A 37 -10.36 -5.70 -2.17
C ALA A 37 -9.27 -5.17 -3.13
N LEU A 38 -8.20 -5.96 -3.37
CA LEU A 38 -7.15 -5.62 -4.32
C LEU A 38 -7.67 -5.57 -5.75
N GLU A 39 -8.61 -6.45 -6.12
CA GLU A 39 -9.19 -6.42 -7.47
C GLU A 39 -9.92 -5.11 -7.78
N ALA A 40 -10.53 -4.48 -6.78
CA ALA A 40 -11.28 -3.24 -6.93
C ALA A 40 -10.41 -1.97 -6.96
N LEU A 41 -9.09 -2.09 -6.76
CA LEU A 41 -8.22 -0.92 -6.69
C LEU A 41 -8.03 -0.22 -8.05
N PRO A 42 -7.81 1.10 -8.05
CA PRO A 42 -7.58 1.89 -9.26
C PRO A 42 -6.14 1.71 -9.78
N TRP A 43 -5.81 0.50 -10.22
CA TRP A 43 -4.49 0.14 -10.72
C TRP A 43 -4.01 1.03 -11.86
N GLY A 44 -2.83 1.63 -11.72
CA GLY A 44 -2.22 2.49 -12.74
C GLY A 44 -2.92 3.84 -12.93
N ALA A 45 -3.95 4.15 -12.15
CA ALA A 45 -4.57 5.46 -12.16
C ALA A 45 -3.62 6.51 -11.53
N PRO A 46 -3.64 7.76 -12.00
CA PRO A 46 -2.88 8.82 -11.37
C PRO A 46 -3.35 9.04 -9.93
N ALA A 47 -2.40 9.28 -9.03
CA ALA A 47 -2.71 9.63 -7.64
C ALA A 47 -3.61 10.87 -7.58
N GLY A 48 -4.65 10.81 -6.75
CA GLY A 48 -5.47 11.96 -6.42
C GLY A 48 -4.66 13.10 -5.79
N VAL A 49 -5.23 14.31 -5.84
CA VAL A 49 -4.68 15.45 -5.09
C VAL A 49 -4.97 15.20 -3.61
N PRO A 50 -3.95 15.18 -2.74
CA PRO A 50 -4.17 14.90 -1.32
C PRO A 50 -5.00 16.02 -0.68
N PRO A 51 -5.84 15.70 0.32
CA PRO A 51 -6.70 16.69 0.98
C PRO A 51 -5.91 17.72 1.79
N HIS A 52 -4.71 17.36 2.28
CA HIS A 52 -3.81 18.25 3.02
C HIS A 52 -2.34 17.87 2.75
N PRO A 53 -1.38 18.80 2.91
CA PRO A 53 0.03 18.56 2.58
C PRO A 53 0.70 17.50 3.46
N ASP A 54 0.17 17.26 4.64
CA ASP A 54 0.62 16.27 5.62
C ASP A 54 -0.15 14.93 5.53
N ALA A 55 -1.02 14.75 4.52
CA ALA A 55 -1.74 13.51 4.31
C ALA A 55 -0.81 12.35 3.95
N PHE A 56 -1.10 11.17 4.50
CA PHE A 56 -0.47 9.93 4.10
C PHE A 56 -1.12 9.39 2.82
N ARG A 57 -0.29 8.89 1.91
CA ARG A 57 -0.68 8.10 0.75
C ARG A 57 -0.14 6.69 0.87
N TYR A 58 -0.88 5.73 0.38
CA TYR A 58 -0.51 4.32 0.38
C TYR A 58 -0.37 3.88 -1.07
N GLU A 59 0.84 3.53 -1.47
CA GLU A 59 1.13 2.95 -2.77
C GLU A 59 1.09 1.44 -2.61
N VAL A 60 0.26 0.76 -3.40
CA VAL A 60 0.13 -0.68 -3.43
C VAL A 60 0.59 -1.19 -4.79
N ASP A 61 1.51 -2.13 -4.81
CA ASP A 61 1.96 -2.83 -6.00
C ASP A 61 1.93 -4.34 -5.80
N LEU A 62 1.77 -5.07 -6.90
CA LEU A 62 1.80 -6.53 -6.93
C LEU A 62 3.09 -6.96 -7.65
N PRO A 63 4.16 -7.34 -6.91
CA PRO A 63 5.41 -7.78 -7.52
C PRO A 63 5.25 -8.98 -8.47
N ASP A 64 4.24 -9.82 -8.22
CA ASP A 64 3.90 -10.96 -9.09
C ASP A 64 3.16 -10.51 -10.38
N GLU A 65 2.57 -9.31 -10.41
CA GLU A 65 1.83 -8.75 -11.55
C GLU A 65 2.31 -7.32 -11.92
N PRO A 66 3.57 -7.13 -12.33
CA PRO A 66 4.14 -5.80 -12.56
C PRO A 66 3.42 -5.00 -13.67
N GLY A 67 2.72 -5.69 -14.58
CA GLY A 67 1.93 -5.05 -15.65
C GLY A 67 0.64 -4.38 -15.17
N ARG A 68 0.20 -4.66 -13.94
CA ARG A 68 -0.99 -4.05 -13.33
C ARG A 68 -0.73 -2.59 -12.94
N GLY A 69 0.53 -2.23 -12.69
CA GLY A 69 0.93 -0.92 -12.21
C GLY A 69 0.75 -0.76 -10.71
N THR A 70 0.84 0.48 -10.23
CA THR A 70 0.69 0.82 -8.81
C THR A 70 -0.68 1.42 -8.59
N ALA A 71 -1.41 0.93 -7.57
CA ALA A 71 -2.60 1.59 -7.06
C ALA A 71 -2.18 2.59 -5.98
N VAL A 72 -2.72 3.81 -6.05
CA VAL A 72 -2.45 4.84 -5.03
C VAL A 72 -3.73 5.12 -4.27
N LEU A 73 -3.68 4.93 -2.96
CA LEU A 73 -4.79 5.00 -2.03
C LEU A 73 -4.57 6.15 -1.03
N GLU A 74 -5.66 6.80 -0.63
CA GLU A 74 -5.64 7.78 0.45
C GLU A 74 -5.86 7.07 1.79
N GLU A 75 -5.62 7.78 2.91
CA GLU A 75 -5.81 7.19 4.24
C GLU A 75 -7.23 6.67 4.49
N SER A 76 -8.22 7.31 3.87
CA SER A 76 -9.63 6.91 3.91
C SER A 76 -9.90 5.59 3.19
N ASP A 77 -9.11 5.25 2.17
CA ASP A 77 -9.30 4.04 1.35
C ASP A 77 -8.70 2.79 2.02
N VAL A 78 -7.71 2.95 2.89
CA VAL A 78 -7.03 1.83 3.58
C VAL A 78 -7.75 1.41 4.87
N GLY A 79 -9.07 1.32 4.82
CA GLY A 79 -9.93 0.84 5.92
C GLY A 79 -10.62 -0.48 5.57
N GLY A 80 -11.32 -1.07 6.53
CA GLY A 80 -12.13 -2.28 6.30
C GLY A 80 -11.28 -3.47 5.83
N ASP A 81 -11.52 -3.95 4.62
CA ASP A 81 -10.83 -5.11 4.04
C ASP A 81 -9.33 -4.85 3.77
N MET A 82 -8.90 -3.58 3.69
CA MET A 82 -7.50 -3.16 3.55
C MET A 82 -6.78 -2.96 4.89
N ASP A 83 -7.47 -3.09 6.03
CA ASP A 83 -6.90 -2.85 7.37
C ASP A 83 -5.76 -3.82 7.70
N LEU A 84 -5.79 -5.03 7.12
CA LEU A 84 -4.70 -6.01 7.23
C LEU A 84 -3.37 -5.46 6.68
N LEU A 85 -3.40 -4.75 5.54
CA LEU A 85 -2.19 -4.12 4.98
C LEU A 85 -1.68 -3.01 5.88
N ARG A 86 -2.58 -2.19 6.43
CA ARG A 86 -2.23 -1.13 7.38
C ARG A 86 -1.58 -1.71 8.63
N THR A 87 -2.16 -2.77 9.19
CA THR A 87 -1.64 -3.44 10.40
C THR A 87 -0.26 -4.05 10.13
N HIS A 88 -0.08 -4.75 9.02
CA HIS A 88 1.23 -5.29 8.64
C HIS A 88 2.27 -4.21 8.41
N LEU A 89 1.87 -3.11 7.78
CA LEU A 89 2.77 -1.98 7.59
C LEU A 89 3.22 -1.36 8.92
N GLN A 90 2.37 -1.36 9.95
CA GLN A 90 2.74 -0.85 11.27
C GLN A 90 3.62 -1.82 12.07
N SER A 91 3.40 -3.12 11.93
CA SER A 91 4.16 -4.16 12.65
C SER A 91 5.51 -4.47 12.00
N ASP A 92 5.52 -4.66 10.68
CA ASP A 92 6.65 -5.18 9.91
C ASP A 92 7.23 -4.14 8.94
N GLY A 93 6.70 -2.92 8.98
CA GLY A 93 7.14 -1.82 8.13
C GLY A 93 8.62 -1.52 8.31
N VAL A 94 9.36 -1.59 7.21
CA VAL A 94 10.74 -1.12 7.14
C VAL A 94 10.77 0.31 6.61
N ILE A 95 11.59 1.13 7.25
CA ILE A 95 11.82 2.50 6.81
C ILE A 95 12.63 2.46 5.51
N GLU A 96 11.98 2.83 4.40
CA GLU A 96 12.63 3.11 3.14
C GLU A 96 12.87 4.61 3.01
N SER A 97 14.15 5.01 3.03
CA SER A 97 14.54 6.34 2.59
C SER A 97 14.29 6.42 1.08
N ARG A 98 13.46 7.37 0.65
CA ARG A 98 13.28 7.65 -0.78
C ARG A 98 14.65 8.11 -1.32
N ARG A 99 15.44 7.22 -1.94
CA ARG A 99 16.65 7.66 -2.65
C ARG A 99 16.16 8.63 -3.71
N ARG A 100 16.52 9.90 -3.59
CA ARG A 100 16.39 10.85 -4.70
C ARG A 100 17.10 10.20 -5.89
N PRO A 101 16.45 10.01 -7.06
CA PRO A 101 17.22 9.89 -8.28
C PRO A 101 18.05 11.18 -8.38
N GLY A 102 19.37 11.02 -8.36
CA GLY A 102 20.32 12.11 -8.56
C GLY A 102 20.30 12.59 -10.00
#